data_AF-A0ABD5DH56-F1
#
_entry.id   AF-A0ABD5DH56-F1
#
_cell.length_a   1.000
_cell.length_b   1.000
_cell.length_c   1.000
_cell.angle_alpha   90.00
_cell.angle_beta   90.00
_cell.angle_gamma   90.00
#
_symmetry.space_group_name_H-M   'P 1'
#
loop_
_entity.id
_entity.type
_entity.pdbx_description
1 polymer ?
#
loop_
_entity_poly.entity_id
_entity_poly.type
_entity_poly.pdbx_seq_one_letter_code
_entity_poly.pdbx_strand_id
1 'polypeptide(L)' 'HTFLNNTEQEVRLLVVGEANKKYNRIYYPLNPGYAATRQDRWVDHPPQFFGPHDGKPRKK' A
#
# COMPACT_ATOMS: atom_id res chain seq x y z
N HIS A 1 -2.59 -9.41 0.38
CA HIS A 1 -2.26 -10.67 1.09
C HIS A 1 -3.49 -11.55 1.07
N THR A 2 -3.32 -12.85 0.89
CA THR A 2 -4.43 -13.82 0.86
C THR A 2 -4.10 -14.92 1.85
N PHE A 3 -5.07 -15.25 2.70
CA PHE A 3 -5.00 -16.40 3.60
C PHE A 3 -5.97 -17.45 3.09
N LEU A 4 -5.52 -18.70 2.94
CA LEU A 4 -6.35 -19.81 2.51
C LEU A 4 -6.49 -20.80 3.66
N ASN A 5 -7.73 -21.04 4.10
CA ASN A 5 -8.04 -22.05 5.10
C ASN A 5 -8.47 -23.35 4.39
N ASN A 6 -7.62 -24.37 4.41
CA ASN A 6 -7.90 -25.68 3.80
C ASN A 6 -8.49 -26.69 4.81
N THR A 7 -9.04 -26.22 5.93
CA THR A 7 -9.62 -27.08 6.98
C THR A 7 -11.14 -26.94 7.00
N GLU A 8 -11.81 -27.91 7.59
CA GLU A 8 -13.27 -27.88 7.80
C GLU A 8 -13.70 -27.00 8.98
N GLN A 9 -12.74 -26.40 9.70
CA GLN A 9 -12.97 -25.68 10.95
C GLN A 9 -12.75 -24.18 10.77
N GLU A 10 -13.41 -23.38 11.60
CA GLU A 10 -13.27 -21.92 11.59
C GLU A 10 -11.86 -21.51 12.02
N VAL A 11 -11.22 -20.63 11.24
CA VAL A 11 -9.96 -19.99 11.60
C VAL A 11 -10.22 -18.54 11.99
N ARG A 12 -9.71 -18.13 13.16
CA ARG A 12 -9.75 -16.75 13.64
C ARG A 12 -8.36 -16.13 13.53
N LEU A 13 -8.27 -15.01 12.82
CA LEU A 13 -7.02 -14.29 12.63
C LEU A 13 -7.09 -12.93 13.34
N LEU A 14 -6.07 -12.62 14.13
CA LEU A 14 -5.80 -11.27 14.59
C LEU A 14 -4.64 -10.73 13.76
N VAL A 15 -4.89 -9.69 12.96
CA VAL A 15 -3.87 -9.04 12.14
C VAL A 15 -3.52 -7.71 12.81
N VAL A 16 -2.28 -7.58 13.25
CA VAL A 16 -1.75 -6.35 13.86
C VAL A 16 -0.56 -5.88 13.05
N GLY A 17 -0.48 -4.57 12.81
CA GLY A 17 0.63 -3.93 12.15
C GLY A 17 1.06 -2.67 12.88
N GLU A 18 2.37 -2.44 12.98
CA GLU A 18 2.93 -1.17 13.41
C GLU A 18 3.12 -0.29 12.17
N ALA A 19 2.32 0.76 12.05
CA ALA A 19 2.34 1.63 10.88
C ALA A 19 3.65 2.42 10.74
N ASN A 20 4.17 2.94 11.85
CA ASN A 20 5.20 3.98 11.87
C ASN A 20 6.60 3.44 12.22
N LYS A 21 7.05 2.39 11.54
CA LYS A 21 8.42 1.91 11.70
C LYS A 21 9.40 2.82 10.97
N LYS A 22 10.50 3.20 11.64
CA LYS A 22 11.54 4.12 11.10
C LYS A 22 12.09 3.72 9.72
N TYR A 23 12.06 2.44 9.38
CA TYR A 23 12.59 1.92 8.13
C TYR A 23 11.54 1.70 7.04
N ASN A 24 10.24 1.85 7.36
CA ASN A 24 9.20 1.86 6.34
C ASN A 24 9.34 3.13 5.52
N ARG A 25 9.24 3.01 4.19
CA ARG A 25 9.28 4.15 3.27
C ARG A 25 8.00 4.22 2.46
N ILE A 26 7.52 5.42 2.16
CA ILE A 26 6.24 5.65 1.46
C ILE A 26 6.48 6.41 0.16
N TYR A 27 5.87 5.93 -0.93
CA TYR A 27 5.90 6.60 -2.23
C TYR A 27 4.49 7.06 -2.64
N TYR A 28 4.37 8.33 -3.05
CA TYR A 28 3.13 8.96 -3.53
C TYR A 28 3.28 9.35 -5.01
N PRO A 29 3.01 8.44 -5.96
CA PRO A 29 3.27 8.68 -7.39
C PRO A 29 2.44 9.82 -7.99
N LEU A 30 1.24 10.07 -7.46
CA LEU A 30 0.28 11.02 -8.02
C LEU A 30 0.07 12.26 -7.14
N ASN A 31 0.78 12.37 -6.01
CA ASN A 31 0.63 13.48 -5.07
C ASN A 31 2.00 13.96 -4.55
N PRO A 32 2.83 14.59 -5.42
CA PRO A 32 4.18 15.02 -5.06
C PRO A 32 4.19 16.09 -3.97
N GLY A 33 3.16 16.96 -3.91
CA GLY A 33 3.04 17.99 -2.88
C GLY A 33 2.88 17.40 -1.48
N TYR A 34 2.00 16.42 -1.32
CA TYR A 34 1.87 15.73 -0.03
C TYR A 34 3.12 14.90 0.30
N ALA A 35 3.71 14.25 -0.71
CA ALA A 35 4.95 13.48 -0.53
C ALA A 35 6.05 14.34 0.11
N ALA A 36 6.19 15.61 -0.28
CA ALA A 36 7.19 16.52 0.24
C ALA A 36 7.04 16.85 1.74
N THR A 37 5.86 16.60 2.33
CA THR A 37 5.63 16.79 3.77
C THR A 37 6.08 15.60 4.63
N ARG A 38 6.39 14.46 4.00
CA ARG A 38 6.72 13.20 4.67
C ARG A 38 8.23 13.03 4.83
N GLN A 39 8.67 12.79 6.07
CA GLN A 39 10.07 12.47 6.37
C GLN A 39 10.47 11.08 5.89
N ASP A 40 9.52 10.13 5.86
CA ASP A 40 9.70 8.75 5.44
C ASP A 40 9.42 8.55 3.93
N ARG A 41 9.49 9.61 3.13
CA ARG A 41 9.27 9.52 1.68
C ARG A 41 10.35 8.64 1.04
N TRP A 42 9.91 7.67 0.24
CA TRP A 42 10.77 6.84 -0.59
C TRP A 42 11.15 7.60 -1.86
N VAL A 43 12.40 8.08 -1.94
CA VAL A 43 12.90 8.89 -3.07
C VAL A 43 13.55 8.06 -4.18
N ASP A 44 14.12 6.91 -3.82
CA ASP A 44 14.89 5.99 -4.68
C ASP A 44 14.10 4.70 -4.97
N HIS A 45 12.77 4.78 -5.02
CA HIS A 45 11.93 3.62 -5.30
C HIS A 45 12.11 3.14 -6.76
N PRO A 46 11.89 1.85 -7.06
CA PRO A 46 11.91 1.36 -8.43
C PRO A 46 10.88 2.08 -9.32
N PRO A 47 11.19 2.35 -10.59
CA PRO A 47 10.27 3.02 -11.51
C PRO A 47 8.97 2.21 -11.64
N GLN A 48 7.84 2.92 -11.67
CA GLN A 48 6.51 2.34 -11.81
C GLN A 48 5.87 2.84 -13.11
N PHE A 49 5.45 1.90 -13.97
CA PHE A 49 4.75 2.21 -15.22
C PHE A 49 3.24 2.15 -14.99
N PHE A 50 2.56 3.28 -15.16
CA PHE A 50 1.11 3.35 -15.04
C PHE A 50 0.45 2.96 -16.36
N GLY A 51 -0.51 2.02 -16.29
CA GLY A 51 -1.42 1.77 -17.40
C GLY A 51 -2.44 2.90 -17.58
N PRO A 52 -3.31 2.84 -18.59
CA PRO A 52 -4.28 3.91 -18.90
C PRO A 52 -5.39 4.09 -17.84
N HIS A 53 -5.44 3.21 -16.84
CA HIS A 53 -6.44 3.25 -15.78
C HIS A 53 -6.02 4.24 -14.68
N ASP A 54 -6.88 5.21 -14.37
CA ASP A 54 -6.60 6.27 -13.38
C ASP A 54 -6.82 5.84 -11.91
N GLY A 55 -7.12 4.56 -11.70
CA GLY A 55 -7.35 3.97 -10.38
C GLY A 55 -8.69 4.35 -9.76
N LYS A 56 -9.55 5.09 -10.48
CA LYS A 56 -10.88 5.44 -9.98
C LYS A 56 -11.90 4.37 -10.37
N PRO A 57 -12.92 4.14 -9.55
CA PRO A 57 -14.08 3.39 -10.00
C PRO A 57 -14.70 4.10 -11.21
N ARG A 58 -15.13 3.33 -12.21
CA ARG A 58 -15.94 3.90 -13.30
C ARG A 58 -17.19 4.53 -12.69
N LYS A 59 -17.52 5.76 -13.11
CA LYS A 59 -18.82 6.36 -12.79
C LYS A 59 -19.92 5.41 -13.29
N LYS A 60 -20.96 5.20 -12.48
CA LYS A 60 -22.17 4.50 -12.90
C LYS A 60 -22.85 5.26 -14.04
#